data_AF-A0A496PWN1-F1
#
_entry.id   AF-A0A496PWN1-F1
#
_cell.length_a   1.000
_cell.length_b   1.000
_cell.length_c   1.000
_cell.angle_alpha   90.00
_cell.angle_beta   90.00
_cell.angle_gamma   90.00
#
_symmetry.space_group_name_H-M   'P 1'
#
loop_
_entity.id
_entity.type
_entity.pdbx_description
1 polymer ?
#
loop_
_entity_poly.entity_id
_entity_poly.type
_entity_poly.pdbx_seq_one_letter_code
_entity_poly.pdbx_strand_id
1 'polypeptide(L)'
;MKIDFHVAISEKAIHWQVFLDNLYRRGLESKQLKLIVTDSAGGLLDAARTVYGTVPLQVCWVHHQRNLVKYLKKRSHRKAVCVDAIAMFMADNHRQALKLIQTFQYRWHPKEPRAARIFPKDIDLSLTFYSQPKDKWKQLASNNLIERQMREFRRRIKLIDLFRDEKKVVKGLYLLNLNN
;
A
#
# COMPACT_ATOMS: atom_id res chain seq x y z
N MET A 1 19.71 1.59 -1.98
CA MET A 1 18.31 1.11 -1.87
C MET A 1 18.27 -0.29 -2.47
N LYS A 2 18.08 -1.36 -1.67
CA LYS A 2 18.00 -2.74 -2.18
C LYS A 2 16.59 -2.96 -2.75
N ILE A 3 16.30 -2.38 -3.91
CA ILE A 3 15.10 -2.72 -4.69
C ILE A 3 15.30 -4.13 -5.24
N ASP A 4 14.28 -4.97 -5.17
CA ASP A 4 14.32 -6.32 -5.73
C ASP A 4 12.98 -6.72 -6.33
N PHE A 5 12.97 -7.80 -7.11
CA PHE A 5 11.77 -8.37 -7.70
C PHE A 5 11.82 -9.90 -7.68
N HIS A 6 10.64 -10.54 -7.69
CA HIS A 6 10.49 -11.98 -7.77
C HIS A 6 9.34 -12.30 -8.72
N VAL A 7 9.56 -13.21 -9.66
CA VAL A 7 8.50 -13.72 -10.53
C VAL A 7 7.81 -14.85 -9.79
N ALA A 8 6.48 -14.77 -9.69
CA ALA A 8 5.67 -15.76 -8.98
C ALA A 8 4.41 -16.09 -9.78
N ILE A 9 3.87 -17.29 -9.53
CA ILE A 9 2.67 -17.80 -10.21
C ILE A 9 1.36 -17.27 -9.61
N SER A 10 1.39 -16.70 -8.41
CA SER A 10 0.21 -16.08 -7.76
C SER A 10 0.62 -15.15 -6.61
N GLU A 11 -0.30 -14.28 -6.16
CA GLU A 11 -0.12 -13.38 -5.01
C GLU A 11 -0.46 -14.04 -3.65
N LYS A 12 -0.38 -15.37 -3.57
CA LYS A 12 -0.62 -16.10 -2.31
C LYS A 12 0.50 -15.83 -1.30
N ALA A 13 0.16 -15.89 -0.01
CA ALA A 13 1.08 -15.59 1.10
C ALA A 13 2.40 -16.38 1.02
N ILE A 14 2.36 -17.65 0.58
CA ILE A 14 3.56 -18.50 0.42
C ILE A 14 4.60 -17.88 -0.52
N HIS A 15 4.16 -17.28 -1.64
CA HIS A 15 5.09 -16.68 -2.60
C HIS A 15 5.65 -15.35 -2.09
N TRP A 16 4.84 -14.59 -1.35
CA TRP A 16 5.33 -13.40 -0.65
C TRP A 16 6.35 -13.75 0.42
N GLN A 17 6.13 -14.82 1.18
CA GLN A 17 7.08 -15.27 2.20
C GLN A 17 8.43 -15.64 1.59
N VAL A 18 8.44 -16.41 0.48
CA VAL A 18 9.68 -16.73 -0.25
C VAL A 18 10.46 -15.47 -0.64
N PHE A 19 9.76 -14.46 -1.17
CA PHE A 19 10.38 -13.19 -1.54
C PHE A 19 10.94 -12.44 -0.32
N LEU A 20 10.17 -12.33 0.75
CA LEU A 20 10.59 -11.61 1.95
C LEU A 20 11.73 -12.32 2.68
N ASP A 21 11.73 -13.65 2.72
CA ASP A 21 12.82 -14.47 3.27
C ASP A 21 14.13 -14.26 2.50
N ASN A 22 14.06 -14.09 1.17
CA ASN A 22 15.23 -13.76 0.37
C ASN A 22 15.83 -12.40 0.77
N LEU A 23 14.98 -11.38 0.95
CA LEU A 23 15.41 -10.06 1.40
C LEU A 23 16.03 -10.11 2.80
N TYR A 24 15.40 -10.85 3.72
CA TYR A 24 15.89 -11.04 5.08
C TYR A 24 17.28 -11.67 5.08
N ARG A 25 17.48 -12.78 4.34
CA ARG A 25 18.79 -13.46 4.19
C ARG A 25 19.87 -12.58 3.58
N ARG A 26 19.50 -11.56 2.80
CA ARG A 26 20.42 -10.56 2.22
C ARG A 26 20.67 -9.38 3.15
N GLY A 27 20.26 -9.49 4.41
CA GLY A 27 20.55 -8.56 5.48
C GLY A 27 19.53 -7.44 5.66
N LEU A 28 18.36 -7.50 5.01
CA LEU A 28 17.24 -6.62 5.36
C LEU A 28 16.54 -7.21 6.59
N GLU A 29 17.14 -7.09 7.76
CA GLU A 29 16.64 -7.71 8.99
C GLU A 29 15.63 -6.81 9.72
N SER A 30 14.76 -7.39 10.55
CA SER A 30 13.74 -6.66 11.32
C SER A 30 14.29 -5.46 12.10
N LYS A 31 15.51 -5.58 12.67
CA LYS A 31 16.15 -4.51 13.46
C LYS A 31 16.44 -3.23 12.68
N GLN A 32 16.51 -3.33 11.35
CA GLN A 32 16.76 -2.20 10.45
C GLN A 32 15.47 -1.51 9.99
N LEU A 33 14.32 -2.15 10.21
CA LEU A 33 13.03 -1.69 9.73
C LEU A 33 12.28 -0.94 10.85
N LYS A 34 11.66 0.18 10.48
CA LYS A 34 10.79 0.95 11.38
C LYS A 34 9.31 0.79 11.05
N LEU A 35 9.00 0.53 9.77
CA LEU A 35 7.66 0.38 9.25
C LEU A 35 7.73 -0.38 7.92
N ILE A 36 6.81 -1.31 7.70
CA ILE A 36 6.59 -1.95 6.39
C ILE A 36 5.23 -1.46 5.87
N VAL A 37 5.21 -0.93 4.65
CA VAL A 37 3.98 -0.43 4.01
C VAL A 37 3.62 -1.34 2.84
N THR A 38 2.42 -1.91 2.86
CA THR A 38 1.86 -2.76 1.78
C THR A 38 0.68 -2.06 1.11
N ASP A 39 0.27 -2.48 -0.09
CA ASP A 39 -0.90 -1.92 -0.77
C ASP A 39 -2.25 -2.50 -0.29
N SER A 40 -2.21 -3.68 0.31
CA SER A 40 -3.37 -4.47 0.68
C SER A 40 -3.14 -5.27 1.98
N ALA A 41 -4.25 -5.52 2.68
CA ALA A 41 -4.31 -6.39 3.85
C ALA A 41 -4.51 -7.86 3.45
N GLY A 42 -3.65 -8.37 2.57
CA GLY A 42 -3.72 -9.74 2.03
C GLY A 42 -2.47 -10.55 2.32
N GLY A 43 -2.16 -11.51 1.44
CA GLY A 43 -1.06 -12.46 1.65
C GLY A 43 0.32 -11.84 1.86
N LEU A 44 0.58 -10.64 1.34
CA LEU A 44 1.82 -9.90 1.60
C LEU A 44 1.91 -9.41 3.05
N LEU A 45 0.80 -8.94 3.62
CA LEU A 45 0.74 -8.50 5.01
C LEU A 45 0.99 -9.69 5.94
N ASP A 46 0.35 -10.83 5.67
CA ASP A 46 0.52 -12.06 6.44
C ASP A 46 1.96 -12.58 6.36
N ALA A 47 2.53 -12.62 5.15
CA ALA A 47 3.93 -12.98 4.96
C ALA A 47 4.87 -12.03 5.71
N ALA A 48 4.61 -10.72 5.68
CA ALA A 48 5.42 -9.73 6.40
C ALA A 48 5.36 -9.94 7.92
N ARG A 49 4.19 -10.28 8.49
CA ARG A 49 4.07 -10.67 9.91
C ARG A 49 4.94 -11.88 10.22
N THR A 50 4.91 -12.90 9.36
CA THR A 50 5.69 -14.13 9.55
C THR A 50 7.20 -13.88 9.48
N VAL A 51 7.68 -13.14 8.47
CA VAL A 51 9.13 -12.95 8.25
C VAL A 51 9.72 -11.92 9.20
N TYR A 52 9.02 -10.80 9.44
CA TYR A 52 9.59 -9.66 10.18
C TYR A 52 9.12 -9.54 11.63
N GLY A 53 8.12 -10.31 12.04
CA GLY A 53 7.66 -10.38 13.41
C GLY A 53 7.07 -9.06 13.92
N THR A 54 7.78 -8.40 14.83
CA THR A 54 7.28 -7.23 15.58
C THR A 54 7.39 -5.90 14.83
N VAL A 55 7.90 -5.90 13.59
CA VAL A 55 7.99 -4.67 12.79
C VAL A 55 6.58 -4.12 12.54
N PRO A 56 6.32 -2.84 12.84
CA PRO A 56 5.02 -2.23 12.56
C PRO A 56 4.65 -2.36 11.09
N LEU A 57 3.39 -2.73 10.83
CA LEU A 57 2.85 -2.88 9.49
C LEU A 57 1.85 -1.78 9.19
N GLN A 58 1.83 -1.36 7.93
CA GLN A 58 0.90 -0.37 7.42
C GLN A 58 0.29 -0.79 6.09
N VAL A 59 -0.99 -0.50 5.92
CA VAL A 59 -1.63 -0.54 4.60
C VAL A 59 -1.63 0.87 4.00
N CYS A 60 -1.30 0.95 2.72
CA CYS A 60 -1.12 2.20 2.01
C CYS A 60 -2.43 3.00 1.92
N TRP A 61 -2.41 4.20 2.49
CA TRP A 61 -3.56 5.12 2.50
C TRP A 61 -4.04 5.50 1.09
N VAL A 62 -3.14 5.68 0.12
CA VAL A 62 -3.52 6.02 -1.26
C VAL A 62 -4.35 4.91 -1.91
N HIS A 63 -3.97 3.65 -1.71
CA HIS A 63 -4.74 2.52 -2.22
C HIS A 63 -6.10 2.43 -1.52
N HIS A 64 -6.15 2.72 -0.22
CA HIS A 64 -7.38 2.85 0.52
C HIS A 64 -8.31 3.93 -0.07
N GLN A 65 -7.79 5.12 -0.37
CA GLN A 65 -8.57 6.21 -0.97
C GLN A 65 -9.05 5.87 -2.39
N ARG A 66 -8.24 5.17 -3.20
CA ARG A 66 -8.67 4.71 -4.53
C ARG A 66 -9.82 3.72 -4.45
N ASN A 67 -9.69 2.76 -3.54
CA ASN A 67 -10.74 1.79 -3.28
C ASN A 67 -12.01 2.52 -2.83
N LEU A 68 -11.92 3.52 -1.94
CA LEU A 68 -13.07 4.32 -1.49
C LEU A 68 -13.86 4.92 -2.66
N VAL A 69 -13.16 5.55 -3.62
CA VAL A 69 -13.78 6.15 -4.80
C VAL A 69 -14.43 5.10 -5.71
N LYS A 70 -13.86 3.89 -5.80
CA LYS A 70 -14.39 2.79 -6.63
C LYS A 70 -15.77 2.30 -6.17
N TYR A 71 -16.06 2.36 -4.86
CA TYR A 71 -17.33 1.89 -4.31
C TYR A 71 -18.42 2.96 -4.21
N LEU A 72 -18.16 4.18 -4.68
CA LEU A 72 -19.16 5.23 -4.72
C LEU A 72 -20.24 4.90 -5.76
N LYS A 73 -21.50 4.96 -5.32
CA LYS A 73 -22.67 4.87 -6.19
C LYS A 73 -22.84 6.15 -7.00
N LYS A 74 -22.73 7.32 -6.36
CA LYS A 74 -22.93 8.62 -7.02
C LYS A 74 -21.62 9.37 -7.25
N ARG A 75 -21.31 9.68 -8.51
CA ARG A 75 -20.14 10.47 -8.88
C ARG A 75 -20.13 11.87 -8.27
N SER A 76 -21.30 12.46 -8.05
CA SER A 76 -21.45 13.78 -7.40
C SER A 76 -20.92 13.80 -5.95
N HIS A 77 -20.96 12.67 -5.24
CA HIS A 77 -20.43 12.58 -3.88
C HIS A 77 -18.90 12.52 -3.82
N ARG A 78 -18.23 12.21 -4.94
CA ARG A 78 -16.77 11.98 -4.97
C ARG A 78 -15.96 13.11 -4.36
N LYS A 79 -16.29 14.36 -4.68
CA LYS A 79 -15.55 15.53 -4.16
C LYS A 79 -15.65 15.60 -2.63
N ALA A 80 -16.87 15.53 -2.09
CA ALA A 80 -17.11 15.61 -0.66
C ALA A 80 -16.50 14.42 0.10
N VAL A 81 -16.66 13.20 -0.43
CA VAL A 81 -16.06 11.98 0.13
C VAL A 81 -14.54 12.09 0.19
N CYS A 82 -13.90 12.54 -0.89
CA CYS A 82 -12.45 12.70 -0.91
C CYS A 82 -11.96 13.75 0.09
N VAL A 83 -12.68 14.86 0.26
CA VAL A 83 -12.34 15.89 1.25
C VAL A 83 -12.39 15.31 2.67
N ASP A 84 -13.47 14.62 3.02
CA ASP A 84 -13.62 14.02 4.35
C ASP A 84 -12.54 12.94 4.58
N ALA A 85 -12.21 12.14 3.56
CA ALA A 85 -11.14 11.15 3.64
C ALA A 85 -9.75 11.81 3.82
N ILE A 86 -9.46 12.91 3.12
CA ILE A 86 -8.19 13.63 3.29
C ILE A 86 -8.06 14.21 4.71
N ALA A 87 -9.16 14.68 5.30
CA ALA A 87 -9.14 15.21 6.66
C ALA A 87 -8.67 14.16 7.69
N MET A 88 -9.02 12.89 7.49
CA MET A 88 -8.56 11.78 8.35
C MET A 88 -7.04 11.57 8.28
N PHE A 89 -6.46 11.75 7.10
CA PHE A 89 -5.02 11.69 6.88
C PHE A 89 -4.28 12.91 7.47
N MET A 90 -4.88 14.09 7.35
CA MET A 90 -4.30 15.36 7.82
C MET A 90 -4.54 15.62 9.31
N ALA A 91 -5.08 14.66 10.05
CA ALA A 91 -5.35 14.83 11.47
C ALA A 91 -4.03 15.00 12.27
N ASP A 92 -4.10 15.69 13.39
CA ASP A 92 -2.92 16.01 14.19
C ASP A 92 -2.37 14.81 14.97
N ASN A 93 -3.18 13.76 15.13
CA ASN A 93 -2.81 12.53 15.82
C ASN A 93 -3.78 11.39 15.51
N HIS A 94 -3.36 10.17 15.88
CA HIS A 94 -4.13 8.93 15.73
C HIS A 94 -5.55 9.02 16.30
N ARG A 95 -5.73 9.60 17.50
CA ARG A 95 -7.04 9.69 18.15
C ARG A 95 -8.01 10.59 17.39
N GLN A 96 -7.52 11.71 16.85
CA GLN A 96 -8.33 12.60 16.03
C GLN A 96 -8.67 11.96 14.68
N ALA A 97 -7.72 11.24 14.07
CA ALA A 97 -7.98 10.47 12.86
C ALA A 97 -9.15 9.50 13.09
N LEU A 98 -9.09 8.67 14.14
CA LEU A 98 -10.16 7.72 14.53
C LEU A 98 -11.54 8.40 14.69
N LYS A 99 -11.61 9.58 15.32
CA LYS A 99 -12.86 10.34 15.44
C LYS A 99 -13.41 10.75 14.08
N LEU A 100 -12.56 11.26 13.18
CA LEU A 100 -12.98 11.66 11.84
C LEU A 100 -13.48 10.47 11.01
N ILE A 101 -12.96 9.27 11.24
CA ILE A 101 -13.43 8.03 10.60
C ILE A 101 -14.85 7.71 11.04
N GLN A 102 -15.11 7.78 12.35
CA GLN A 102 -16.45 7.56 12.89
C GLN A 102 -17.45 8.58 12.33
N THR A 103 -17.05 9.86 12.28
CA THR A 103 -17.86 10.92 11.65
C THR A 103 -18.09 10.64 10.15
N PHE A 104 -17.06 10.22 9.43
CA PHE A 104 -17.17 9.83 8.02
C PHE A 104 -18.19 8.70 7.86
N GLN A 105 -18.06 7.62 8.64
CA GLN A 105 -18.93 6.46 8.55
C GLN A 105 -20.38 6.85 8.85
N TYR A 106 -20.62 7.63 9.90
CA TYR A 106 -21.96 8.13 10.22
C TYR A 106 -22.57 8.96 9.08
N ARG A 107 -21.79 9.87 8.50
CA ARG A 107 -22.24 10.75 7.40
C ARG A 107 -22.54 9.98 6.11
N TRP A 108 -21.67 9.03 5.75
CA TRP A 108 -21.68 8.40 4.44
C TRP A 108 -22.38 7.04 4.41
N HIS A 109 -22.54 6.34 5.53
CA HIS A 109 -23.19 5.03 5.55
C HIS A 109 -24.63 5.05 4.98
N PRO A 110 -25.49 6.06 5.27
CA PRO A 110 -26.84 6.11 4.70
C PRO A 110 -26.86 6.36 3.18
N LYS A 111 -25.83 7.03 2.63
CA LYS A 111 -25.78 7.50 1.23
C LYS A 111 -24.96 6.58 0.33
N GLU A 112 -23.85 6.09 0.86
CA GLU A 112 -22.79 5.36 0.19
C GLU A 112 -22.31 4.18 1.06
N PRO A 113 -23.19 3.21 1.39
CA PRO A 113 -22.91 2.17 2.39
C PRO A 113 -21.69 1.31 2.06
N ARG A 114 -21.43 1.03 0.78
CA ARG A 114 -20.25 0.27 0.36
C ARG A 114 -18.95 1.07 0.58
N ALA A 115 -18.95 2.36 0.26
CA ALA A 115 -17.81 3.23 0.47
C ALA A 115 -17.57 3.48 1.97
N ALA A 116 -18.61 3.67 2.77
CA ALA A 116 -18.50 3.87 4.21
C ALA A 116 -17.93 2.65 4.96
N ARG A 117 -18.19 1.44 4.46
CA ARG A 117 -17.65 0.18 5.03
C ARG A 117 -16.25 -0.17 4.56
N ILE A 118 -15.68 0.62 3.66
CA ILE A 118 -14.39 0.29 3.08
C ILE A 118 -13.22 0.41 4.05
N PHE A 119 -13.43 1.21 5.10
CA PHE A 119 -12.53 1.27 6.25
C PHE A 119 -12.46 -0.12 6.87
N PRO A 120 -11.33 -0.83 6.75
CA PRO A 120 -11.25 -2.23 7.10
C PRO A 120 -11.42 -2.42 8.62
N LYS A 121 -11.61 -3.69 9.01
CA LYS A 121 -11.42 -4.14 10.40
C LYS A 121 -10.07 -3.69 10.99
N ASP A 122 -9.07 -3.47 10.12
CA ASP A 122 -7.71 -3.09 10.48
C ASP A 122 -7.39 -1.63 10.14
N ILE A 123 -8.33 -0.71 10.40
CA ILE A 123 -8.09 0.71 10.12
C ILE A 123 -6.82 1.23 10.78
N ASP A 124 -6.47 0.70 11.94
CA ASP A 124 -5.24 1.02 12.65
C ASP A 124 -4.00 0.73 11.80
N LEU A 125 -4.02 -0.31 10.94
CA LEU A 125 -2.93 -0.54 9.97
C LEU A 125 -2.80 0.61 8.97
N SER A 126 -3.88 1.32 8.63
CA SER A 126 -3.77 2.47 7.72
C SER A 126 -3.29 3.74 8.43
N LEU A 127 -3.21 3.71 9.76
CA LEU A 127 -2.85 4.83 10.63
C LEU A 127 -1.51 4.61 11.35
N THR A 128 -0.82 3.47 11.13
CA THR A 128 0.44 3.13 11.81
C THR A 128 1.51 4.20 11.64
N PHE A 129 1.52 4.98 10.55
CA PHE A 129 2.47 6.08 10.34
C PHE A 129 2.43 7.13 11.46
N TYR A 130 1.33 7.27 12.22
CA TYR A 130 1.28 8.20 13.36
C TYR A 130 2.30 7.85 14.47
N SER A 131 2.80 6.60 14.50
CA SER A 131 3.91 6.18 15.39
C SER A 131 5.29 6.67 14.92
N GLN A 132 5.40 7.20 13.70
CA GLN A 132 6.64 7.63 13.09
C GLN A 132 6.85 9.14 13.29
N PRO A 133 8.07 9.68 13.08
CA PRO A 133 8.32 11.11 13.13
C PRO A 133 7.39 11.92 12.21
N LYS A 134 6.88 13.05 12.71
CA LYS A 134 5.85 13.86 12.03
C LYS A 134 6.27 14.38 10.65
N ASP A 135 7.57 14.63 10.45
CA ASP A 135 8.14 15.02 9.16
C ASP A 135 7.98 13.93 8.07
N LYS A 136 7.85 12.66 8.48
CA LYS A 136 7.68 11.53 7.57
C LYS A 136 6.24 11.22 7.20
N TRP A 137 5.25 11.73 7.93
CA TRP A 137 3.83 11.34 7.75
C TRP A 137 3.34 11.54 6.32
N LYS A 138 3.67 12.68 5.70
CA LYS A 138 3.30 12.98 4.32
C LYS A 138 3.90 11.98 3.32
N GLN A 139 5.13 11.53 3.57
CA GLN A 139 5.82 10.55 2.73
C GLN A 139 5.28 9.14 2.95
N LEU A 140 4.88 8.78 4.17
CA LEU A 140 4.43 7.43 4.52
C LEU A 140 2.97 7.18 4.13
N ALA A 141 2.12 8.20 4.21
CA ALA A 141 0.73 8.10 3.78
C ALA A 141 0.55 8.31 2.27
N SER A 142 1.52 8.93 1.60
CA SER A 142 1.56 8.99 0.14
C SER A 142 2.42 7.85 -0.41
N ASN A 143 2.11 7.37 -1.62
CA ASN A 143 2.95 6.40 -2.33
C ASN A 143 3.62 7.03 -3.56
N ASN A 144 3.64 8.36 -3.69
CA ASN A 144 4.12 9.07 -4.88
C ASN A 144 5.50 8.61 -5.37
N LEU A 145 6.41 8.27 -4.45
CA LEU A 145 7.77 7.81 -4.79
C LEU A 145 7.76 6.46 -5.53
N ILE A 146 7.00 5.50 -5.01
CA ILE A 146 6.88 4.16 -5.62
C ILE A 146 6.00 4.23 -6.87
N GLU A 147 4.96 5.06 -6.85
CA GLU A 147 4.06 5.19 -8.00
C GLU A 147 4.74 5.72 -9.26
N ARG A 148 5.67 6.66 -9.13
CA ARG A 148 6.44 7.13 -10.28
C ARG A 148 7.23 5.99 -10.89
N GLN A 149 7.96 5.23 -10.07
CA GLN A 149 8.74 4.08 -10.51
C GLN A 149 7.83 3.01 -11.15
N MET A 150 6.72 2.65 -10.50
CA MET A 150 5.76 1.68 -11.02
C MET A 150 5.05 2.15 -12.30
N ARG A 151 4.89 3.46 -12.49
CA ARG A 151 4.30 4.03 -13.70
C ARG A 151 5.28 4.00 -14.87
N GLU A 152 6.54 4.35 -14.63
CA GLU A 152 7.61 4.17 -15.62
C GLU A 152 7.78 2.71 -16.00
N PHE A 153 7.79 1.83 -15.00
CA PHE A 153 7.83 0.39 -15.21
C PHE A 153 6.68 -0.08 -16.11
N ARG A 154 5.43 0.26 -15.75
CA ARG A 154 4.24 -0.06 -16.56
C ARG A 154 4.30 0.52 -17.97
N ARG A 155 4.82 1.73 -18.15
CA ARG A 155 4.98 2.37 -19.46
C ARG A 155 5.93 1.58 -20.36
N ARG A 156 7.06 1.12 -19.81
CA ARG A 156 8.09 0.40 -20.57
C ARG A 156 7.68 -1.04 -20.90
N ILE A 157 7.01 -1.75 -19.98
CA ILE A 157 6.49 -3.09 -20.26
C ILE A 157 5.30 -3.09 -21.22
N LYS A 158 4.53 -1.99 -21.31
CA LYS A 158 3.38 -1.90 -22.22
C LYS A 158 3.77 -2.08 -23.70
N LEU A 159 5.04 -1.86 -24.04
CA LEU A 159 5.59 -2.10 -25.38
C LEU A 159 5.85 -3.60 -25.65
N ILE A 160 5.73 -4.45 -24.65
CA ILE A 160 6.00 -5.89 -24.72
C ILE A 160 4.67 -6.62 -24.55
N ASP A 161 4.13 -7.16 -25.64
CA ASP A 161 2.84 -7.87 -25.63
C ASP A 161 2.88 -9.18 -24.82
N LEU A 162 3.99 -9.94 -24.94
CA LEU A 162 4.14 -11.22 -24.25
C LEU A 162 5.60 -11.57 -24.01
N PHE A 163 5.92 -11.98 -22.79
CA PHE A 163 7.18 -12.65 -22.50
C PHE A 163 7.02 -14.16 -22.70
N ARG A 164 7.87 -14.74 -23.57
CA ARG A 164 7.82 -16.18 -23.91
C ARG A 164 8.42 -17.10 -22.83
N ASP A 165 9.24 -16.55 -21.94
CA ASP A 165 9.86 -17.29 -20.85
C ASP A 165 10.15 -16.35 -19.66
N GLU A 166 10.27 -16.93 -18.46
CA GLU A 166 10.56 -16.19 -17.23
C GLU A 166 11.93 -15.49 -17.26
N LYS A 167 12.93 -16.07 -17.92
CA LYS A 167 14.28 -15.48 -18.01
C LYS A 167 14.26 -14.15 -18.74
N LYS A 168 13.41 -14.01 -19.77
CA LYS A 168 13.17 -12.76 -20.51
C LYS A 168 12.41 -11.74 -19.69
N VAL A 169 11.49 -12.18 -18.83
CA VAL A 169 10.87 -11.29 -17.83
C VAL A 169 11.97 -10.72 -16.95
N VAL A 170 12.74 -11.58 -16.27
CA VAL A 170 13.82 -11.18 -15.34
C VAL A 170 14.83 -10.26 -16.02
N LYS A 171 15.29 -10.59 -17.23
CA LYS A 171 16.21 -9.75 -18.00
C LYS A 171 15.61 -8.39 -18.34
N GLY A 172 14.34 -8.36 -18.77
CA GLY A 172 13.61 -7.13 -19.03
C GLY A 172 13.51 -6.26 -17.77
N LEU A 173 13.03 -6.83 -16.67
CA LEU A 173 12.92 -6.15 -15.37
C LEU A 173 14.25 -5.55 -14.91
N TYR A 174 15.33 -6.33 -15.02
CA TYR A 174 16.66 -5.91 -14.60
C TYR A 174 17.18 -4.72 -15.43
N LEU A 175 17.08 -4.79 -16.76
CA LEU A 175 17.49 -3.70 -17.65
C LEU A 175 16.65 -2.43 -17.44
N LEU A 176 15.37 -2.58 -17.10
CA LEU A 176 14.49 -1.46 -16.80
C LEU A 176 14.83 -0.78 -15.47
N ASN A 177 15.30 -1.55 -14.48
CA ASN A 177 15.74 -1.04 -13.17
C ASN A 177 17.12 -0.37 -13.21
N LEU A 178 18.05 -0.82 -14.05
CA LEU A 178 19.38 -0.21 -14.19
C LEU A 178 19.36 1.14 -14.93
N ASN A 179 18.36 1.37 -15.78
CA ASN A 179 18.23 2.59 -16.59
C ASN A 179 17.41 3.68 -15.86
N ASN A 180 17.57 3.82 -14.53
CA ASN A 180 16.92 4.82 -13.67
C ASN A 180 17.89 5.36 -12.61
#